data_AF-A0A0F7VFS4-F1
#
_entry.id   AF-A0A0F7VFS4-F1
#
_cell.length_a   1.000
_cell.length_b   1.000
_cell.length_c   1.000
_cell.angle_alpha   90.00
_cell.angle_beta   90.00
_cell.angle_gamma   90.00
#
_symmetry.space_group_name_H-M   'P 1'
#
loop_
_entity.id
_entity.type
_entity.pdbx_description
1 polymer ?
#
loop_
_entity_poly.entity_id
_entity_poly.type
_entity_poly.pdbx_seq_one_letter_code
_entity_poly.pdbx_strand_id
1 'polypeptide(L)'
;MALGTIWIGTFAFAGVGVLLCGLLPFILLRPENIRNISKREMIGLMFTLVTTAIVCLWLFWVCAYVSQLHPLIYPERPKEEGTYSLDEGTL
;
A
#
# COMPACT_ATOMS: atom_id res chain seq x y z
N MET A 1 -11.54 7.60 14.68
CA MET A 1 -10.10 7.60 14.32
C MET A 1 -9.82 6.74 13.09
N ALA A 2 -10.31 5.50 13.02
CA ALA A 2 -10.14 4.59 11.87
C ALA A 2 -10.53 5.15 10.50
N LEU A 3 -11.70 5.81 10.40
CA LEU A 3 -12.18 6.39 9.14
C LEU A 3 -11.20 7.45 8.59
N GLY A 4 -10.58 8.24 9.47
CA GLY A 4 -9.60 9.25 9.09
C GLY A 4 -8.34 8.63 8.47
N THR A 5 -7.87 7.51 9.02
CA THR A 5 -6.71 6.78 8.48
C THR A 5 -6.98 6.26 7.06
N ILE A 6 -8.18 5.73 6.80
CA ILE A 6 -8.56 5.24 5.47
C ILE A 6 -8.53 6.39 4.44
N TRP A 7 -9.09 7.55 4.78
CA TRP A 7 -9.07 8.71 3.90
C TRP A 7 -7.64 9.20 3.64
N ILE A 8 -6.84 9.38 4.69
CA ILE A 8 -5.44 9.83 4.57
C ILE A 8 -4.64 8.87 3.68
N GLY A 9 -4.75 7.55 3.91
CA GLY A 9 -4.05 6.55 3.10
C GLY A 9 -4.53 6.55 1.65
N THR A 10 -5.83 6.67 1.41
CA THR A 10 -6.40 6.74 0.05
C THR A 10 -5.87 7.96 -0.71
N PHE A 11 -5.84 9.13 -0.09
CA PHE A 11 -5.25 10.32 -0.70
C PHE A 11 -3.74 10.21 -0.89
N ALA A 12 -3.03 9.53 0.01
CA ALA A 12 -1.60 9.27 -0.16
C ALA A 12 -1.32 8.39 -1.39
N PHE A 13 -2.00 7.25 -1.54
CA PHE A 13 -1.85 6.38 -2.71
C PHE A 13 -2.28 7.07 -4.00
N ALA A 14 -3.39 7.81 -3.98
CA ALA A 14 -3.84 8.60 -5.14
C ALA A 14 -2.82 9.68 -5.53
N GLY A 15 -2.29 10.41 -4.55
CA GLY A 15 -1.27 11.44 -4.75
C GLY A 15 0.03 10.87 -5.34
N VAL A 16 0.51 9.73 -4.81
CA VAL A 16 1.67 9.03 -5.36
C VAL A 16 1.41 8.57 -6.80
N GLY A 17 0.23 8.02 -7.08
CA GLY A 17 -0.13 7.60 -8.44
C GLY A 17 -0.16 8.75 -9.44
N VAL A 18 -0.78 9.89 -9.09
CA VAL A 18 -0.79 11.10 -9.92
C VAL A 18 0.62 11.63 -10.14
N LEU A 19 1.43 11.68 -9.08
CA LEU A 19 2.82 12.14 -9.16
C LEU A 19 3.65 11.25 -10.11
N LEU A 20 3.55 9.93 -9.98
CA LEU A 20 4.28 8.98 -10.83
C LEU A 20 3.79 9.05 -12.28
N CYS A 21 2.49 9.19 -12.53
CA CYS A 21 1.95 9.40 -13.87
C CYS A 21 2.48 10.67 -14.54
N GLY A 22 2.83 11.71 -13.78
CA GLY A 22 3.45 12.92 -14.31
C GLY A 22 4.97 12.78 -14.52
N LEU A 23 5.67 12.22 -13.53
CA LEU A 23 7.14 12.15 -13.54
C LEU A 23 7.68 11.07 -14.49
N LEU A 24 7.05 9.89 -14.57
CA LEU A 24 7.57 8.77 -15.34
C LEU A 24 7.63 9.05 -16.85
N PRO A 25 6.61 9.65 -17.49
CA PRO A 25 6.73 10.07 -18.89
C PRO A 25 7.89 11.04 -19.11
N PHE A 26 8.14 11.98 -18.19
CA PHE A 26 9.24 12.94 -18.32
C PHE A 26 10.62 12.26 -18.27
N ILE A 27 10.78 11.24 -17.44
CA ILE A 27 12.05 10.51 -17.28
C ILE A 27 12.26 9.50 -18.41
N LEU A 28 11.21 8.76 -18.79
CA LEU A 28 11.33 7.58 -19.65
C LEU A 28 11.10 7.86 -21.15
N LEU A 29 10.48 8.99 -21.52
CA LEU A 29 10.35 9.42 -22.93
C LEU A 29 11.62 10.05 -23.51
N ARG A 30 12.79 9.84 -22.90
CA ARG A 30 14.07 10.30 -23.46
C ARG A 30 14.27 9.70 -24.86
N PRO A 31 14.74 10.49 -25.84
CA PRO A 31 14.83 10.08 -27.25
C PRO A 31 15.65 8.81 -27.49
N GLU A 32 16.58 8.51 -26.59
CA GLU A 32 17.38 7.28 -26.59
C GLU A 32 16.54 6.01 -26.39
N ASN A 33 15.44 6.10 -25.63
CA ASN A 33 14.65 4.95 -25.19
C ASN A 33 13.47 4.59 -26.12
N ILE A 34 13.15 5.45 -27.09
CA ILE A 34 11.97 5.36 -27.98
C ILE A 34 12.33 4.95 -29.42
N ARG A 35 13.42 4.22 -29.62
CA ARG A 35 13.90 3.85 -30.97
C ARG A 35 12.92 2.97 -31.77
N ASN A 36 12.08 2.19 -31.09
CA ASN A 36 11.23 1.16 -31.71
C ASN A 36 9.72 1.27 -31.38
N ILE A 37 9.30 2.23 -30.56
CA ILE A 37 7.92 2.32 -30.04
C ILE A 37 7.36 3.73 -30.23
N SER A 38 6.07 3.82 -30.57
CA SER A 38 5.38 5.11 -30.66
C SER A 38 5.24 5.75 -29.29
N LYS A 39 5.50 7.07 -29.19
CA LYS A 39 5.35 7.83 -27.94
C LYS A 39 3.97 7.67 -27.31
N ARG A 40 2.91 7.56 -28.14
CA ARG A 40 1.53 7.38 -27.68
C ARG A 40 1.32 6.03 -26.99
N GLU A 41 1.88 4.96 -27.54
CA GLU A 41 1.78 3.61 -26.97
C GLU A 41 2.56 3.54 -25.67
N MET A 42 3.76 4.13 -25.62
CA MET A 42 4.58 4.16 -24.40
C MET A 42 3.88 4.92 -23.26
N ILE A 43 3.27 6.07 -23.53
CA ILE A 43 2.49 6.82 -22.52
C ILE A 43 1.29 6.01 -22.06
N GLY A 44 0.57 5.37 -22.99
CA GLY A 44 -0.57 4.51 -22.67
C GLY A 44 -0.16 3.35 -21.74
N LEU A 45 0.92 2.65 -22.07
CA LEU A 45 1.47 1.57 -21.26
C LEU A 45 1.95 2.04 -19.88
N MET A 46 2.61 3.21 -19.79
CA MET A 46 3.03 3.75 -18.51
C MET A 46 1.83 4.07 -17.62
N PHE A 47 0.82 4.73 -18.18
CA PHE A 47 -0.37 5.09 -17.43
C PHE A 47 -1.08 3.83 -16.91
N THR A 48 -1.31 2.83 -17.77
CA THR A 48 -1.97 1.59 -17.34
C THR A 48 -1.19 0.84 -16.28
N LEU A 49 0.14 0.74 -16.41
CA LEU A 49 0.99 0.06 -15.42
C LEU A 49 0.98 0.76 -14.07
N VAL A 50 1.15 2.09 -14.07
CA VAL A 50 1.19 2.89 -12.83
C VAL A 50 -0.16 2.86 -12.14
N THR A 51 -1.26 3.08 -12.87
CA THR A 51 -2.59 3.04 -12.27
C THR A 51 -2.93 1.66 -11.71
N THR A 52 -2.62 0.60 -12.45
CA THR A 52 -2.88 -0.78 -11.99
C THR A 52 -2.08 -1.09 -10.73
N ALA A 53 -0.78 -0.77 -10.73
CA ALA A 53 0.08 -1.00 -9.57
C ALA A 53 -0.41 -0.25 -8.32
N ILE A 54 -0.77 1.04 -8.46
CA ILE A 54 -1.27 1.85 -7.35
C ILE A 54 -2.59 1.31 -6.80
N VAL A 55 -3.52 0.89 -7.68
CA VAL A 55 -4.78 0.28 -7.25
C VAL A 55 -4.54 -1.04 -6.53
N CYS A 56 -3.65 -1.90 -7.03
CA CYS A 56 -3.30 -3.16 -6.38
C CYS A 56 -2.68 -2.95 -5.00
N LEU A 57 -1.73 -2.00 -4.88
CA LEU A 57 -1.08 -1.68 -3.61
C LEU A 57 -2.06 -1.06 -2.61
N TRP A 58 -2.95 -0.17 -3.07
CA TRP A 58 -3.99 0.41 -2.24
C TRP A 58 -4.97 -0.65 -1.74
N LEU A 59 -5.43 -1.56 -2.61
CA LEU A 59 -6.30 -2.68 -2.21
C LEU A 59 -5.63 -3.57 -1.17
N PHE A 60 -4.37 -3.94 -1.39
CA PHE A 60 -3.60 -4.75 -0.44
C PHE A 60 -3.52 -4.05 0.93
N TRP A 61 -3.18 -2.76 0.94
CA TRP A 61 -3.10 -1.98 2.17
C TRP A 61 -4.44 -1.86 2.89
N VAL A 62 -5.53 -1.52 2.18
CA VAL A 62 -6.87 -1.39 2.78
C VAL A 62 -7.31 -2.72 3.38
N CYS A 63 -7.14 -3.84 2.66
CA CYS A 63 -7.50 -5.16 3.16
C CYS A 63 -6.73 -5.52 4.44
N ALA A 64 -5.42 -5.29 4.46
CA ALA A 64 -4.58 -5.53 5.63
C ALA A 64 -4.93 -4.63 6.82
N TYR A 65 -5.37 -3.40 6.56
CA TYR A 65 -5.82 -2.47 7.60
C TYR A 65 -7.19 -2.88 8.18
N VAL A 66 -8.15 -3.22 7.32
CA VAL A 66 -9.51 -3.58 7.73
C VAL A 66 -9.55 -4.90 8.49
N SER A 67 -8.70 -5.87 8.15
CA SER A 67 -8.60 -7.14 8.88
C SER A 67 -8.20 -6.97 10.35
N GLN A 68 -7.59 -5.83 10.71
CA GLN A 68 -7.13 -5.52 12.07
C GLN A 68 -8.03 -4.53 12.81
N LEU A 69 -9.11 -4.01 12.21
CA LEU A 69 -9.97 -3.01 12.85
C LEU A 69 -10.80 -3.57 14.01
N HIS A 70 -11.22 -4.84 13.91
CA HIS A 70 -11.97 -5.54 14.94
C HIS A 70 -11.48 -7.00 15.04
N PRO A 71 -10.29 -7.23 15.64
CA PRO A 71 -9.71 -8.56 15.70
C PRO A 71 -10.51 -9.45 16.66
N LEU A 72 -10.79 -10.68 16.22
CA LEU A 72 -11.41 -11.72 17.06
C LEU A 72 -10.37 -12.54 17.82
N ILE A 73 -9.11 -12.46 17.41
CA ILE A 73 -7.99 -13.23 17.97
C ILE A 73 -6.90 -12.24 18.35
N TYR A 74 -6.36 -12.40 19.56
CA TYR A 74 -5.23 -11.62 20.06
C TYR A 74 -3.97 -12.48 20.12
N PRO A 75 -2.78 -11.89 19.95
CA PRO A 75 -1.54 -12.64 20.04
C PRO A 75 -1.28 -13.09 21.49
N GLU A 76 -1.17 -14.40 21.71
CA GLU A 76 -0.65 -14.96 22.96
C GLU A 76 0.88 -14.93 22.94
N ARG A 77 1.48 -14.28 23.94
CA ARG A 77 2.93 -14.33 24.13
C ARG A 77 3.26 -15.54 25.00
N PRO A 78 4.20 -16.41 24.61
CA PRO A 78 4.70 -17.42 25.53
C PRO A 78 5.27 -16.71 26.75
N LYS A 79 4.86 -17.13 27.95
CA LYS A 79 5.45 -16.64 29.19
C LYS A 79 6.94 -16.97 29.13
N GLU A 80 7.81 -15.97 29.26
CA GLU A 80 9.24 -16.23 29.47
C GLU A 80 9.35 -17.18 30.68
N GLU A 81 9.86 -18.39 30.45
CA GLU A 81 10.19 -19.35 31.50
C GLU A 81 11.34 -18.77 32.33
N GLY A 82 11.01 -17.92 33.28
CA GLY A 82 12.04 -17.29 34.11
C GLY A 82 11.58 -16.08 34.89
N THR A 83 10.49 -16.17 35.66
CA THR A 83 10.39 -15.67 37.05
C THR A 83 8.99 -16.00 37.58
N TYR A 84 8.96 -16.59 38.77
CA TYR A 84 7.81 -17.22 39.40
C TYR A 84 6.74 -16.23 39.90
N SER A 85 5.50 -16.73 39.84
CA SER A 85 4.40 -16.58 40.82
C SER A 85 3.63 -15.25 40.97
N LEU A 86 2.31 -15.45 41.10
CA LEU A 86 1.22 -14.54 41.52
C LEU A 86 0.62 -13.72 40.35
N ASP A 87 -0.67 -13.79 40.02
CA ASP A 87 -1.85 -14.14 40.81
C ASP A 87 -3.01 -14.60 39.91
N GLU A 88 -3.91 -15.37 40.50
CA GLU A 88 -5.18 -15.84 39.94
C GLU A 88 -6.13 -14.67 39.65
N GLY A 89 -7.03 -14.83 38.68
CA GLY A 89 -8.27 -14.04 38.72
C GLY A 89 -8.91 -13.69 37.39
N THR A 90 -9.92 -14.49 37.06
CA THR A 90 -11.20 -14.07 36.45
C THR A 90 -11.24 -13.56 35.01
N LEU A 91 -11.88 -14.41 34.18
CA LEU A 91 -12.97 -14.12 33.23
C LEU A 91 -12.91 -12.82 32.43
#